data_AF-A0A4Y6RW80-F1
#
_entry.id   AF-A0A4Y6RW80-F1
#
_cell.length_a   1.000
_cell.length_b   1.000
_cell.length_c   1.000
_cell.angle_alpha   90.00
_cell.angle_beta   90.00
_cell.angle_gamma   90.00
#
_symmetry.space_group_name_H-M   'P 1'
#
loop_
_entity.id
_entity.type
_entity.pdbx_description
1 polymer ?
#
loop_
_entity_poly.entity_id
_entity_poly.type
_entity_poly.pdbx_seq_one_letter_code
_entity_poly.pdbx_strand_id
1 'polypeptide(L)' 'MQTAEFLIDIGRYYLYAGGAVAVLFLVIGIERVEPSAQESYAFRPLLIPGICLIWPLVLYRWFHLEREKEAEE' A
#
# COMPACT_ATOMS: atom_id res chain seq x y z
N MET A 1 -11.72 2.49 -31.99
CA MET A 1 -10.77 1.65 -31.24
C MET A 1 -10.08 2.43 -30.09
N GLN A 2 -10.66 3.52 -29.56
CA GLN A 2 -9.96 4.43 -28.63
C GLN A 2 -10.28 4.17 -27.14
N THR A 3 -11.42 3.54 -26.85
CA THR A 3 -11.88 3.29 -25.47
C THR A 3 -11.11 2.16 -24.76
N ALA A 4 -10.71 1.13 -25.50
CA ALA A 4 -9.94 0.02 -24.95
C ALA A 4 -8.52 0.45 -24.52
N GLU A 5 -7.87 1.28 -25.34
CA GLU A 5 -6.54 1.83 -25.05
C GLU A 5 -6.56 2.69 -23.78
N PHE A 6 -7.56 3.57 -23.65
CA PHE A 6 -7.74 4.41 -22.46
C PHE A 6 -7.94 3.59 -21.17
N LEU A 7 -8.71 2.50 -21.24
CA LEU A 7 -8.92 1.59 -20.11
C LEU A 7 -7.63 0.91 -19.66
N ILE A 8 -6.81 0.48 -20.63
CA ILE A 8 -5.52 -0.16 -20.36
C ILE A 8 -4.54 0.85 -19.74
N ASP A 9 -4.50 2.08 -20.26
CA ASP A 9 -3.64 3.14 -19.71
C ASP A 9 -4.00 3.48 -18.27
N ILE A 10 -5.28 3.64 -17.95
CA ILE A 10 -5.72 3.86 -16.56
C ILE A 10 -5.28 2.71 -15.67
N GLY A 11 -5.52 1.46 -16.08
CA GLY A 11 -5.11 0.29 -15.31
C GLY A 11 -3.60 0.22 -15.10
N ARG A 12 -2.81 0.60 -16.12
CA ARG A 12 -1.34 0.67 -16.04
C ARG A 12 -0.88 1.74 -15.06
N TYR A 13 -1.41 2.96 -15.14
CA TYR A 13 -1.07 4.04 -14.19
C TYR A 13 -1.49 3.69 -12.76
N TYR A 14 -2.65 3.04 -12.60
CA TYR A 14 -3.13 2.57 -11.29
C TYR A 14 -2.19 1.53 -10.69
N LEU A 15 -1.72 0.56 -11.49
CA LEU A 15 -0.74 -0.44 -11.05
C LEU A 15 0.63 0.17 -10.73
N TYR A 16 1.10 1.14 -11.51
CA TYR A 16 2.34 1.85 -11.19
C TYR A 16 2.23 2.63 -9.87
N ALA A 17 1.12 3.32 -9.64
CA ALA A 17 0.85 4.01 -8.38
C ALA A 17 0.78 3.02 -7.21
N GLY A 18 0.04 1.91 -7.38
CA GLY A 18 -0.04 0.85 -6.39
C GLY A 18 1.31 0.22 -6.08
N GLY A 19 2.17 0.03 -7.08
CA GLY A 19 3.54 -0.45 -6.90
C GLY A 19 4.41 0.52 -6.11
N ALA A 20 4.34 1.82 -6.40
CA ALA A 20 5.05 2.85 -5.64
C ALA A 20 4.58 2.88 -4.18
N VAL A 21 3.27 2.77 -3.94
CA VAL A 21 2.70 2.69 -2.58
C VAL A 21 3.11 1.41 -1.88
N ALA A 22 3.17 0.28 -2.58
CA ALA A 22 3.64 -0.98 -2.01
C ALA A 22 5.10 -0.88 -1.55
N VAL A 23 5.97 -0.27 -2.36
CA VAL A 23 7.37 -0.02 -1.97
C VAL A 23 7.43 0.90 -0.75
N LEU A 24 6.71 2.03 -0.74
CA LEU A 24 6.65 2.95 0.40
C LEU A 24 6.14 2.26 1.67
N PHE A 25 5.08 1.46 1.57
CA PHE A 25 4.50 0.74 2.68
C PHE A 25 5.43 -0.34 3.22
N LEU A 26 6.16 -1.04 2.35
CA LEU A 26 7.17 -2.01 2.78
C LEU A 26 8.38 -1.36 3.45
N VAL A 27 8.79 -0.17 3.00
CA VAL A 27 9.95 0.55 3.56
C VAL A 27 9.59 1.27 4.88
N ILE A 28 8.42 1.91 4.94
CA ILE A 28 8.04 2.81 6.06
C ILE A 28 6.89 2.23 6.90
N GLY A 29 5.89 1.64 6.24
CA GLY A 29 4.68 1.12 6.90
C GLY A 29 4.92 -0.14 7.74
N ILE A 30 5.85 -1.01 7.32
CA ILE A 30 6.13 -2.28 8.02
C ILE A 30 6.63 -2.08 9.45
N GLU A 31 7.49 -1.10 9.70
CA GLU A 31 7.97 -0.81 11.07
C GLU A 31 6.86 -0.22 11.95
N ARG A 32 5.88 0.46 11.34
CA ARG A 32 4.80 1.17 12.07
C ARG A 32 3.56 0.34 12.36
N VAL A 33 3.21 -0.61 11.49
CA VAL A 33 1.99 -1.41 11.61
C VAL A 33 2.15 -2.51 12.65
N GLU A 34 3.34 -3.11 12.81
CA GLU A 34 3.49 -4.17 13.80
C GLU A 34 4.94 -4.38 14.27
N PRO A 35 5.38 -3.72 15.35
CA PRO A 35 6.68 -4.01 15.97
C PRO A 35 6.78 -5.44 16.56
N SER A 36 5.64 -6.15 16.68
CA SER A 36 5.53 -7.53 17.18
C SER A 36 5.61 -8.61 16.08
N ALA A 37 5.53 -8.24 14.79
CA ALA A 37 5.53 -9.21 13.68
C ALA A 37 6.94 -9.66 13.23
N GLN A 38 7.84 -9.89 14.18
CA GLN A 38 9.20 -10.34 13.90
C GLN A 38 9.25 -11.75 13.28
N GLU A 39 8.23 -12.60 13.49
CA GLU A 39 8.26 -14.00 13.04
C GLU A 39 7.71 -14.24 11.62
N SER A 40 7.01 -13.28 11.00
CA SER A 40 6.27 -13.53 9.74
C SER A 40 6.77 -12.71 8.55
N TYR A 41 8.09 -12.78 8.30
CA TYR A 41 8.71 -12.15 7.13
C TYR A 41 8.19 -12.70 5.78
N ALA A 42 7.69 -13.95 5.76
CA ALA A 42 7.21 -14.62 4.55
C ALA A 42 5.90 -14.04 3.97
N PHE A 43 5.10 -13.32 4.77
CA PHE A 43 3.85 -12.71 4.31
C PHE A 43 4.07 -11.36 3.60
N ARG A 44 5.25 -10.76 3.73
CA ARG A 44 5.54 -9.42 3.20
C ARG A 44 5.47 -9.34 1.66
N PRO A 45 6.03 -10.28 0.88
CA PRO A 45 5.87 -10.28 -0.58
C PRO A 45 4.43 -10.58 -1.00
N LEU A 46 3.72 -11.38 -0.21
CA LEU A 46 2.33 -11.76 -0.48
C LEU A 46 1.36 -10.58 -0.33
N LEU A 47 1.73 -9.58 0.49
CA LEU A 47 0.99 -8.34 0.64
C LEU A 47 1.18 -7.38 -0.54
N ILE A 48 2.30 -7.44 -1.27
CA ILE A 48 2.57 -6.57 -2.44
C ILE A 48 1.42 -6.57 -3.45
N PRO A 49 0.95 -7.73 -3.97
CA PRO A 49 -0.16 -7.73 -4.93
C PRO A 49 -1.45 -7.19 -4.31
N GLY A 50 -1.70 -7.45 -3.02
CA GLY A 50 -2.83 -6.87 -2.29
C GLY A 50 -2.73 -5.35 -2.22
N ILE A 51 -1.59 -4.81 -1.79
CA ILE A 51 -1.35 -3.36 -1.69
C ILE A 51 -1.47 -2.72 -3.06
N CYS A 52 -0.91 -3.30 -4.13
CA CYS A 52 -1.06 -2.76 -5.47
C CYS A 52 -2.53 -2.65 -5.91
N LEU A 53 -3.38 -3.59 -5.48
CA LEU A 53 -4.80 -3.61 -5.85
C LEU A 53 -5.62 -2.61 -5.03
N ILE A 54 -5.39 -2.53 -3.72
CA ILE A 54 -6.16 -1.73 -2.75
C ILE A 54 -5.34 -0.59 -2.12
N TRP A 55 -4.36 -0.05 -2.85
CA TRP A 55 -3.44 0.99 -2.38
C TRP A 55 -4.12 2.23 -1.78
N PRO A 56 -5.29 2.73 -2.27
CA PRO A 56 -5.91 3.91 -1.69
C PRO A 56 -6.39 3.66 -0.26
N LEU A 57 -6.92 2.45 0.00
CA LEU A 57 -7.37 2.02 1.32
C LEU A 57 -6.20 1.82 2.27
N VAL A 58 -5.08 1.26 1.76
CA VAL A 58 -3.85 1.10 2.53
C VAL A 58 -3.30 2.46 2.97
N LEU A 59 -3.24 3.44 2.06
CA LEU A 59 -2.85 4.81 2.42
C LEU A 59 -3.81 5.42 3.44
N TYR A 60 -5.12 5.33 3.21
CA TYR A 60 -6.12 5.86 4.15
C TYR A 60 -5.93 5.30 5.56
N ARG A 61 -5.76 3.97 5.67
CA ARG A 61 -5.53 3.31 6.95
C ARG A 61 -4.21 3.74 7.58
N TRP A 62 -3.16 3.89 6.77
CA TRP A 62 -1.86 4.35 7.24
C TRP A 62 -1.95 5.77 7.82
N PHE A 63 -2.57 6.72 7.10
CA PHE A 63 -2.78 8.08 7.62
C PHE A 63 -3.66 8.11 8.88
N HIS A 64 -4.65 7.24 9.00
CA HIS A 64 -5.49 7.16 10.18
C HIS A 64 -4.70 6.73 11.43
N LEU A 65 -3.90 5.65 11.30
CA LEU A 65 -3.06 5.16 12.38
C LEU A 65 -2.00 6.19 12.81
N GLU A 66 -1.50 6.97 11.85
CA GLU A 66 -0.55 8.04 12.14
C GLU A 66 -1.18 9.15 13.00
N ARG A 67 -2.40 9.56 12.65
CA ARG A 67 -3.15 10.59 13.38
C ARG A 67 -3.57 10.17 14.78
N GLU A 68 -3.86 8.89 15.00
CA GLU A 68 -4.17 8.38 16.34
C GLU A 68 -2.95 8.45 17.26
N LYS A 69 -1.74 8.17 16.74
CA LYS A 69 -0.50 8.31 17.51
C LYS A 69 -0.20 9.76 17.88
N GLU A 70 -0.41 10.69 16.96
CA GLU A 70 -0.22 12.13 17.24
C GLU A 70 -1.23 12.69 18.25
N ALA A 71 -2.38 12.06 18.43
CA ALA A 71 -3.40 12.52 19.39
C ALA A 71 -3.18 12.00 20.83
N GLU A 72 -2.32 11.00 21.02
CA GLU A 72 -1.95 10.46 22.33
C GLU A 72 -0.70 11.12 22.94
N GLU A 73 0.10 11.88 22.16
CA GLU A 73 1.22 12.72 22.64
C GLU A 73 0.79 14.14 23.04
#